data_AF-A0A2K0UKN4-F1
#
_entry.id   AF-A0A2K0UKN4-F1
#
_cell.length_a   1.000
_cell.length_b   1.000
_cell.length_c   1.000
_cell.angle_alpha   90.00
_cell.angle_beta   90.00
_cell.angle_gamma   90.00
#
_symmetry.space_group_name_H-M   'P 1'
#
loop_
_entity.id
_entity.type
_entity.pdbx_description
1 polymer ?
#
loop_
_entity_poly.entity_id
_entity_poly.type
_entity_poly.pdbx_seq_one_letter_code
_entity_poly.pdbx_strand_id
1 'polypeptide(L)'
;MIVDRGVPDLIPIPSSAKTAAYKIETGGDLPTPNCRYLFGLGMTDGCGLVSPVASALAANNMSINLTPIMRFHVSQSDAETGEIIDLPSISKKAGVIDFSSGPGAGKDAATVVHQNNGTFDIKYYDNCKN
;
A
#
# COMPACT_ATOMS: atom_id res chain seq x y z
N MET A 1 12.73 15.58 -0.07
CA MET A 1 13.28 15.39 1.28
C MET A 1 14.59 16.14 1.36
N ILE A 2 14.64 17.20 2.17
CA ILE A 2 15.83 17.99 2.50
C ILE A 2 16.14 17.68 3.97
N VAL A 3 17.38 17.67 4.42
CA VAL A 3 17.74 17.46 5.82
C VAL A 3 18.14 18.80 6.43
N ASP A 4 17.26 19.37 7.27
CA ASP A 4 17.58 20.51 8.14
C ASP A 4 17.66 20.05 9.60
N ARG A 5 18.67 20.51 10.34
CA ARG A 5 18.85 20.22 11.79
C ARG A 5 18.82 18.72 12.17
N GLY A 6 19.15 17.82 11.24
CA GLY A 6 19.25 16.39 11.46
C GLY A 6 17.95 15.60 11.28
N VAL A 7 16.84 16.26 10.97
CA VAL A 7 15.55 15.64 10.64
C VAL A 7 15.22 15.92 9.17
N PRO A 8 14.64 14.96 8.44
CA PRO A 8 14.21 15.25 7.09
C PRO A 8 12.98 16.15 7.04
N ASP A 9 13.09 17.27 6.34
CA ASP A 9 11.99 18.12 5.91
C ASP A 9 11.30 17.50 4.68
N LEU A 10 9.99 17.28 4.83
CA LEU A 10 9.11 16.80 3.77
C LEU A 10 8.47 17.99 3.06
N ILE A 11 8.95 18.26 1.85
CA ILE A 11 8.42 19.33 1.00
C ILE A 11 7.47 18.70 -0.03
N PRO A 12 6.23 19.20 -0.18
CA PRO A 12 5.34 18.76 -1.24
C PRO A 12 5.96 19.05 -2.62
N ILE A 13 6.00 18.04 -3.48
CA ILE A 13 6.38 18.18 -4.89
C ILE A 13 5.12 18.13 -5.76
N PRO A 14 5.14 18.75 -6.97
CA PRO A 14 4.03 18.62 -7.90
C PRO A 14 3.67 17.16 -8.14
N SER A 15 2.37 16.86 -8.07
CA SER A 15 1.87 15.49 -8.24
C SER A 15 2.21 15.00 -9.65
N SER A 16 3.19 14.10 -9.70
CA SER A 16 3.67 13.42 -10.91
C SER A 16 3.78 11.90 -10.68
N ALA A 17 3.27 11.42 -9.55
CA ALA A 17 3.17 10.00 -9.27
C ALA A 17 2.14 9.36 -10.20
N LYS A 18 2.36 8.08 -10.55
CA LYS A 18 1.33 7.28 -11.21
C LYS A 18 0.13 7.09 -10.26
N THR A 19 -1.05 6.83 -10.81
CA THR A 19 -2.23 6.43 -10.01
C THR A 19 -1.88 5.25 -9.10
N ALA A 20 -2.39 5.27 -7.86
CA ALA A 20 -2.08 4.28 -6.81
C ALA A 20 -0.59 4.19 -6.42
N ALA A 21 0.20 5.23 -6.69
CA ALA A 21 1.60 5.30 -6.30
C ALA A 21 1.92 6.61 -5.56
N TYR A 22 3.00 6.58 -4.80
CA TYR A 22 3.62 7.74 -4.18
C TYR A 22 4.92 8.06 -4.90
N LYS A 23 5.22 9.34 -5.06
CA LYS A 23 6.51 9.80 -5.56
C LYS A 23 7.30 10.44 -4.42
N ILE A 24 8.53 9.99 -4.23
CA ILE A 24 9.46 10.54 -3.25
C ILE A 24 10.69 11.03 -4.02
N GLU A 25 11.03 12.29 -3.81
CA GLU A 25 12.28 12.87 -4.31
C GLU A 25 13.16 13.27 -3.13
N THR A 26 14.44 12.91 -3.23
CA THR A 26 15.47 13.24 -2.23
C THR A 26 16.30 14.40 -2.75
N GLY A 27 16.70 15.28 -1.83
CA GLY A 27 17.63 16.39 -2.11
C GLY A 27 19.06 15.89 -2.30
N GLY A 28 19.98 16.86 -2.42
CA GLY A 28 21.41 16.60 -2.56
C GLY A 28 22.20 16.64 -1.24
N ASP A 29 21.51 16.72 -0.12
CA ASP A 29 22.03 17.07 1.20
C ASP A 29 22.05 15.91 2.20
N LEU A 30 21.80 14.68 1.74
CA LEU A 30 22.00 13.49 2.56
C LEU A 30 23.50 13.25 2.81
N PRO A 31 23.88 12.78 4.01
CA PRO A 31 25.25 12.37 4.31
C PRO A 31 25.77 11.36 3.29
N THR A 32 27.06 11.45 2.95
CA THR A 32 27.72 10.50 2.04
C THR A 32 28.91 9.87 2.75
N PRO A 33 28.88 8.56 3.09
CA PRO A 33 27.77 7.61 2.82
C PRO A 33 26.55 7.85 3.72
N ASN A 34 25.34 7.56 3.21
CA ASN A 34 24.13 7.62 4.01
C ASN A 34 23.95 6.29 4.77
N CYS A 35 23.98 6.35 6.10
CA CYS A 35 23.71 5.21 6.98
C CYS A 35 22.58 5.48 7.98
N ARG A 36 21.80 6.55 7.79
CA ARG A 36 20.82 7.02 8.79
C ARG A 36 19.41 7.19 8.24
N TYR A 37 19.29 7.59 6.99
CA TYR A 37 18.00 7.96 6.42
C TYR A 37 17.46 6.88 5.52
N LEU A 38 16.25 6.43 5.84
CA LEU A 38 15.45 5.51 5.06
C LEU A 38 14.23 6.24 4.48
N PHE A 39 13.73 5.75 3.35
CA PHE A 39 12.40 6.08 2.85
C PHE A 39 11.58 4.79 2.76
N GLY A 40 10.25 4.89 2.79
CA GLY A 40 9.42 3.70 2.82
C GLY A 40 7.93 3.94 3.05
N LEU A 41 7.21 2.85 3.30
CA LEU A 41 5.82 2.85 3.74
C LEU A 41 5.73 2.42 5.21
N GLY A 42 4.83 3.07 5.93
CA GLY A 42 4.35 2.62 7.23
C GLY A 42 2.90 2.15 7.15
N MET A 43 2.56 1.14 7.94
CA MET A 43 1.19 0.71 8.18
C MET A 43 0.84 1.00 9.63
N THR A 44 -0.28 1.68 9.84
CA THR A 44 -0.81 1.96 11.17
C THR A 44 -1.52 0.72 11.71
N ASP A 45 -1.24 0.35 12.95
CA ASP A 45 -1.98 -0.70 13.66
C ASP A 45 -3.32 -0.18 14.23
N GLY A 46 -4.10 -1.06 14.85
CA GLY A 46 -5.37 -0.70 15.49
C GLY A 46 -5.24 0.27 16.67
N CYS A 47 -4.02 0.54 17.15
CA CYS A 47 -3.72 1.47 18.23
C CYS A 47 -3.17 2.82 17.73
N GLY A 48 -3.06 3.02 16.42
CA GLY A 48 -2.50 4.24 15.84
C GLY A 48 -0.97 4.24 15.74
N LEU A 49 -0.28 3.14 16.10
CA LEU A 49 1.17 3.03 15.97
C LEU A 49 1.54 2.66 14.54
N VAL A 50 2.50 3.38 13.98
CA VAL A 50 2.98 3.13 12.61
C VAL A 50 4.16 2.16 12.65
N SER A 51 4.02 1.01 12.01
CA SER A 51 5.10 0.04 11.79
C SER A 51 5.61 0.12 10.35
N PRO A 52 6.93 0.08 10.10
CA PRO A 52 7.46 0.06 8.74
C PRO A 52 7.09 -1.26 8.04
N VAL A 53 6.55 -1.17 6.81
CA VAL A 53 6.20 -2.35 5.99
C VAL A 53 7.09 -2.51 4.76
N ALA A 54 7.74 -1.43 4.33
CA ALA A 54 8.77 -1.45 3.30
C ALA A 54 9.72 -0.27 3.52
N SER A 55 11.03 -0.50 3.47
CA SER A 55 12.03 0.56 3.63
C SER A 55 13.27 0.32 2.78
N ALA A 56 13.90 1.40 2.31
CA ALA A 56 15.16 1.38 1.60
C ALA A 56 16.04 2.58 1.99
N LEU A 57 17.36 2.44 1.83
CA LEU A 57 18.32 3.53 2.05
C LEU A 57 18.08 4.67 1.06
N ALA A 58 17.98 5.89 1.59
CA ALA A 58 17.95 7.08 0.76
C ALA A 58 19.35 7.39 0.19
N ALA A 59 19.41 8.06 -0.95
CA ALA A 59 20.62 8.51 -1.60
C ALA A 59 20.32 9.83 -2.29
N ASN A 60 21.33 10.67 -2.46
CA ASN A 60 21.15 12.01 -2.99
C ASN A 60 20.56 11.99 -4.41
N ASN A 61 19.65 12.93 -4.66
CA ASN A 61 19.01 13.16 -5.96
C ASN A 61 18.26 11.94 -6.56
N MET A 62 17.80 11.02 -5.72
CA MET A 62 16.91 9.93 -6.17
C MET A 62 15.48 10.42 -6.39
N SER A 63 14.87 9.92 -7.46
CA SER A 63 13.43 9.99 -7.73
C SER A 63 12.85 8.57 -7.67
N ILE A 64 11.95 8.34 -6.72
CA ILE A 64 11.40 7.03 -6.40
C ILE A 64 9.90 7.06 -6.64
N ASN A 65 9.38 6.04 -7.33
CA ASN A 65 7.96 5.76 -7.40
C ASN A 65 7.67 4.49 -6.61
N LEU A 66 6.80 4.59 -5.61
CA LEU A 66 6.44 3.50 -4.73
C LEU A 66 4.97 3.17 -4.95
N THR A 67 4.70 1.97 -5.45
CA THR A 67 3.34 1.43 -5.64
C THR A 67 3.06 0.37 -4.60
N PRO A 68 2.22 0.65 -3.59
CA PRO A 68 1.76 -0.37 -2.65
C PRO A 68 0.90 -1.41 -3.36
N ILE A 69 1.17 -2.70 -3.14
CA ILE A 69 0.30 -3.79 -3.62
C ILE A 69 -0.75 -4.06 -2.55
N MET A 70 -1.91 -3.43 -2.70
CA MET A 70 -3.06 -3.58 -1.81
C MET A 70 -4.08 -4.53 -2.46
N ARG A 71 -3.82 -5.83 -2.33
CA ARG A 71 -4.67 -6.89 -2.89
C ARG A 71 -5.22 -7.79 -1.78
N PHE A 72 -6.53 -7.96 -1.80
CA PHE A 72 -7.27 -8.79 -0.84
C PHE A 72 -8.01 -9.90 -1.58
N HIS A 73 -8.07 -11.07 -0.95
CA HIS A 73 -8.81 -12.22 -1.46
C HIS A 73 -9.93 -12.54 -0.48
N VAL A 74 -11.14 -12.67 -1.00
CA VAL A 74 -12.32 -13.05 -0.22
C VAL A 74 -12.78 -14.40 -0.73
N SER A 75 -12.88 -15.38 0.18
CA SER A 75 -13.39 -16.72 -0.12
C SER A 75 -14.25 -17.20 1.04
N GLN A 76 -15.18 -18.11 0.75
CA GLN A 76 -15.80 -18.91 1.81
C GLN A 76 -14.79 -19.94 2.31
N SER A 77 -14.72 -20.08 3.62
CA SER A 77 -13.87 -21.06 4.28
C SER A 77 -14.50 -21.44 5.62
N ASP A 78 -14.30 -22.69 6.03
CA ASP A 78 -14.60 -23.15 7.39
C ASP A 78 -13.43 -22.87 8.35
N ALA A 79 -12.36 -22.22 7.89
CA ALA A 79 -11.18 -21.91 8.69
C ALA A 79 -11.48 -20.88 9.78
N GLU A 80 -10.89 -21.09 10.96
CA GLU A 80 -11.03 -20.22 12.11
C GLU A 80 -9.95 -19.12 12.15
N THR A 81 -10.22 -18.05 12.90
CA THR A 81 -9.26 -16.94 13.05
C THR A 81 -7.97 -17.45 13.71
N GLY A 82 -6.84 -17.28 13.02
CA GLY A 82 -5.52 -17.71 13.50
C GLY A 82 -5.04 -19.03 12.89
N GLU A 83 -5.85 -19.72 12.09
CA GLU A 83 -5.41 -20.90 11.35
C GLU A 83 -4.51 -20.54 10.16
N ILE A 84 -3.50 -21.38 9.93
CA ILE A 84 -2.65 -21.29 8.74
C ILE A 84 -3.39 -21.97 7.59
N ILE A 85 -3.75 -21.19 6.58
CA ILE A 85 -4.50 -21.66 5.40
C ILE A 85 -3.60 -21.69 4.17
N ASP A 86 -3.68 -22.79 3.41
CA ASP A 86 -3.08 -22.86 2.07
C ASP A 86 -3.97 -22.08 1.09
N LEU A 87 -3.53 -20.89 0.67
CA LEU A 87 -4.32 -20.00 -0.18
C LEU A 87 -4.85 -20.71 -1.45
N PRO A 88 -4.03 -21.45 -2.24
CA PRO A 88 -4.52 -22.29 -3.33
C PRO A 88 -5.68 -23.23 -3.01
N SER A 89 -5.74 -23.77 -1.78
CA SER A 89 -6.79 -24.71 -1.36
C SER A 89 -8.16 -24.05 -1.19
N ILE A 90 -8.20 -22.75 -0.84
CA ILE A 90 -9.43 -21.95 -0.66
C ILE A 90 -9.73 -21.02 -1.87
N SER A 91 -8.73 -20.73 -2.71
CA SER A 91 -8.75 -19.58 -3.63
C SER A 91 -9.09 -19.89 -5.09
N LYS A 92 -9.52 -21.09 -5.47
CA LYS A 92 -9.80 -21.37 -6.91
C LYS A 92 -10.89 -20.46 -7.52
N LYS A 93 -11.72 -19.82 -6.70
CA LYS A 93 -12.75 -18.83 -7.10
C LYS A 93 -12.87 -17.64 -6.13
N ALA A 94 -11.79 -17.23 -5.47
CA ALA A 94 -11.87 -16.09 -4.56
C ALA A 94 -12.28 -14.81 -5.29
N GLY A 95 -13.07 -13.96 -4.64
CA GLY A 95 -13.25 -12.57 -5.04
C GLY A 95 -11.94 -11.81 -4.81
N VAL A 96 -11.40 -11.20 -5.85
CA VAL A 96 -10.11 -10.49 -5.80
C VAL A 96 -10.34 -8.99 -5.82
N ILE A 97 -10.06 -8.34 -4.70
CA ILE A 97 -10.07 -6.88 -4.59
C ILE A 97 -8.64 -6.39 -4.81
N ASP A 98 -8.41 -5.53 -5.79
CA ASP A 98 -7.09 -4.99 -6.09
C ASP A 98 -7.17 -3.45 -6.18
N PHE A 99 -6.67 -2.77 -5.15
CA PHE A 99 -6.57 -1.31 -5.13
C PHE A 99 -5.28 -0.77 -5.77
N SER A 100 -4.36 -1.66 -6.13
CA SER A 100 -3.09 -1.29 -6.75
C SER A 100 -3.18 -1.16 -8.28
N SER A 101 -4.22 -1.73 -8.89
CA SER A 101 -4.36 -1.77 -10.35
C SER A 101 -5.82 -1.84 -10.82
N GLY A 102 -6.03 -1.69 -12.14
CA GLY A 102 -7.34 -1.87 -12.75
C GLY A 102 -8.42 -0.91 -12.24
N PRO A 103 -9.70 -1.36 -12.15
CA PRO A 103 -10.81 -0.52 -11.68
C PRO A 103 -10.69 -0.03 -10.23
N GLY A 104 -9.87 -0.70 -9.41
CA GLY A 104 -9.62 -0.30 -8.02
C GLY A 104 -8.44 0.65 -7.85
N ALA A 105 -7.66 0.92 -8.89
CA ALA A 105 -6.50 1.81 -8.80
C ALA A 105 -6.91 3.21 -8.32
N GLY A 106 -6.35 3.64 -7.20
CA GLY A 106 -6.63 4.96 -6.60
C GLY A 106 -7.96 5.05 -5.85
N LYS A 107 -8.64 3.92 -5.67
CA LYS A 107 -9.83 3.77 -4.81
C LYS A 107 -9.40 3.33 -3.41
N ASP A 108 -10.25 3.55 -2.42
CA ASP A 108 -9.99 3.21 -1.02
C ASP A 108 -11.05 2.28 -0.41
N ALA A 109 -12.17 2.09 -1.11
CA ALA A 109 -13.28 1.26 -0.66
C ALA A 109 -13.79 0.34 -1.78
N ALA A 110 -14.25 -0.85 -1.40
CA ALA A 110 -14.91 -1.79 -2.29
C ALA A 110 -16.02 -2.56 -1.56
N THR A 111 -17.10 -2.86 -2.26
CA THR A 111 -18.12 -3.83 -1.82
C THR A 111 -17.88 -5.13 -2.58
N VAL A 112 -17.92 -6.25 -1.86
CA VAL A 112 -17.89 -7.59 -2.44
C VAL A 112 -19.21 -8.29 -2.15
N VAL A 113 -19.87 -8.75 -3.21
CA VAL A 113 -21.13 -9.51 -3.10
C VAL A 113 -20.88 -10.93 -3.58
N HIS A 114 -21.06 -11.91 -2.69
CA HIS A 114 -21.04 -13.32 -3.05
C HIS A 114 -22.38 -13.71 -3.68
N GLN A 115 -22.35 -14.21 -4.91
CA GLN A 115 -23.51 -14.58 -5.69
C GLN A 115 -23.88 -16.06 -5.49
N ASN A 116 -25.15 -16.40 -5.70
CA ASN A 116 -25.64 -17.78 -5.54
C ASN A 116 -25.02 -18.79 -6.51
N ASN A 117 -24.36 -18.32 -7.58
CA ASN A 117 -23.62 -19.14 -8.53
C ASN A 117 -22.14 -19.38 -8.10
N GLY A 118 -21.74 -18.91 -6.92
CA GLY A 118 -20.38 -19.03 -6.39
C GLY A 118 -19.38 -18.03 -6.98
N THR A 119 -19.84 -16.97 -7.66
CA THR A 119 -18.98 -15.86 -8.12
C THR A 119 -19.03 -14.67 -7.16
N PHE A 120 -18.13 -13.71 -7.36
CA PHE A 120 -18.05 -12.50 -6.57
C PHE A 120 -18.18 -11.27 -7.48
N ASP A 121 -19.11 -10.39 -7.16
CA ASP A 121 -19.21 -9.07 -7.80
C ASP A 121 -18.50 -8.03 -6.94
N ILE A 122 -17.62 -7.25 -7.57
CA ILE A 122 -16.77 -6.27 -6.89
C ILE A 122 -17.04 -4.89 -7.45
N LYS A 123 -17.36 -3.95 -6.56
CA LYS A 123 -17.61 -2.55 -6.92
C LYS A 123 -16.73 -1.64 -6.07
N TYR A 124 -15.95 -0.78 -6.73
CA TYR A 124 -15.03 0.14 -6.08
C TYR A 124 -15.61 1.55 -5.94
N TYR A 125 -15.15 2.30 -4.94
CA TYR A 125 -15.61 3.65 -4.61
C TYR A 125 -14.45 4.58 -4.25
N ASP A 126 -14.66 5.88 -4.44
CA ASP A 126 -13.68 6.93 -4.14
C ASP A 126 -13.65 7.36 -2.66
N ASN A 127 -14.59 6.87 -1.83
CA ASN A 127 -14.62 7.10 -0.38
C ASN A 127 -15.52 6.05 0.29
N CYS A 128 -15.10 5.52 1.44
CA CYS A 128 -15.99 4.88 2.41
C CYS A 128 -16.89 5.97 3.03
N LYS A 129 -17.98 6.37 2.37
CA LYS A 129 -19.03 7.13 3.05
C LYS A 129 -19.79 6.17 3.96
N ASN A 130 -19.52 6.28 5.26
CA ASN A 130 -20.44 5.81 6.30
C ASN A 130 -21.76 6.59 6.22
#